data_AF-A0A3N7CTP6-F1
#
_entry.id   AF-A0A3N7CTP6-F1
#
_cell.length_a   1.000
_cell.length_b   1.000
_cell.length_c   1.000
_cell.angle_alpha   90.00
_cell.angle_beta   90.00
_cell.angle_gamma   90.00
#
_symmetry.space_group_name_H-M   'P 1'
#
loop_
_entity.id
_entity.type
_entity.pdbx_description
1 polymer ?
#
loop_
_entity_poly.entity_id
_entity_poly.type
_entity_poly.pdbx_seq_one_letter_code
_entity_poly.pdbx_strand_id
1 'polypeptide(L)'
;MSNKEKMAMIERGLEPSAARVSAPKPFISLKFGLLLVGLGLGLLIALFTVRATGLDDEEGVAVYFGFLSICGGLGLILSYVVEKNWLDKQKDLN
;
A
#
# COMPACT_ATOMS: atom_id res chain seq x y z
N MET A 1 -14.17 30.10 -16.67
CA MET A 1 -15.11 29.13 -17.27
C MET A 1 -15.54 27.99 -16.31
N SER A 2 -14.90 27.80 -15.15
CA SER A 2 -15.17 26.65 -14.24
C SER A 2 -16.45 26.74 -13.37
N ASN A 3 -17.17 27.88 -13.35
CA ASN A 3 -18.35 28.07 -12.48
C ASN A 3 -19.67 27.59 -13.11
N LYS A 4 -19.76 27.50 -14.44
CA LYS A 4 -20.99 27.03 -15.13
C LYS A 4 -21.19 25.51 -15.02
N GLU A 5 -20.09 24.76 -15.00
CA GLU A 5 -20.12 23.29 -14.82
C GLU A 5 -20.59 22.90 -13.42
N LYS A 6 -20.25 23.72 -12.41
CA LYS A 6 -20.67 23.51 -11.02
C LYS A 6 -22.17 23.73 -10.81
N MET A 7 -22.78 24.70 -11.50
CA MET A 7 -24.24 24.91 -11.43
C MET A 7 -25.04 23.82 -12.16
N ALA A 8 -24.55 23.33 -13.30
CA ALA A 8 -25.25 22.30 -14.08
C ALA A 8 -25.33 20.93 -13.37
N MET A 9 -24.45 20.66 -12.40
CA MET A 9 -24.53 19.45 -11.56
C MET A 9 -25.61 19.53 -10.49
N ILE A 10 -25.87 20.72 -9.95
CA ILE A 10 -26.85 20.94 -8.87
C ILE A 10 -28.28 20.88 -9.43
N GLU A 11 -28.50 21.36 -10.66
CA GLU A 11 -29.79 21.37 -11.33
C GLU A 11 -30.29 19.97 -11.79
N ARG A 12 -29.39 18.97 -11.85
CA ARG A 12 -29.75 17.59 -12.24
C ARG A 12 -30.23 16.72 -11.07
N GLY A 13 -30.45 17.28 -9.88
CA GLY A 13 -30.85 16.50 -8.69
C GLY A 13 -29.80 15.47 -8.27
N LEU A 14 -28.59 15.55 -8.82
CA LEU A 14 -27.44 14.79 -8.38
C LEU A 14 -26.95 15.48 -7.12
N GLU A 15 -27.26 14.87 -5.97
CA GLU A 15 -26.72 15.32 -4.70
C GLU A 15 -25.21 15.54 -4.86
N PRO A 16 -24.69 16.72 -4.47
CA PRO A 16 -23.26 16.99 -4.45
C PRO A 16 -22.56 16.18 -3.34
N SER A 17 -23.12 15.06 -2.88
CA SER A 17 -22.35 13.95 -2.30
C SER A 17 -21.54 13.19 -3.36
N ALA A 18 -21.65 13.57 -4.64
CA ALA A 18 -20.63 13.26 -5.65
C ALA A 18 -19.49 14.29 -5.69
N ALA A 19 -19.60 15.40 -4.94
CA ALA A 19 -18.40 16.00 -4.36
C ALA A 19 -17.88 14.94 -3.40
N ARG A 20 -17.05 14.08 -3.95
CA ARG A 20 -16.14 13.16 -3.29
C ARG A 20 -15.16 14.03 -2.50
N VAL A 21 -15.70 14.77 -1.53
CA VAL A 21 -15.02 15.44 -0.44
C VAL A 21 -13.98 14.45 -0.02
N SER A 22 -12.73 14.80 -0.29
CA SER A 22 -11.55 14.24 0.32
C SER A 22 -11.82 12.95 1.07
N ALA A 23 -11.88 11.82 0.38
CA ALA A 23 -11.20 10.68 0.95
C ALA A 23 -9.75 11.03 0.68
N PRO A 24 -8.98 11.62 1.62
CA PRO A 24 -7.58 11.87 1.40
C PRO A 24 -6.92 10.51 1.38
N LYS A 25 -7.03 9.75 0.27
CA LYS A 25 -6.75 8.32 0.12
C LYS A 25 -6.00 7.82 1.35
N PRO A 26 -6.70 7.44 2.45
CA PRO A 26 -6.08 7.33 3.78
C PRO A 26 -4.98 6.25 3.81
N PHE A 27 -4.87 5.54 2.71
CA PHE A 27 -4.10 4.36 2.50
C PHE A 27 -2.84 4.61 1.65
N ILE A 28 -2.54 5.82 1.15
CA ILE A 28 -1.22 6.06 0.53
C ILE A 28 -0.12 5.95 1.59
N SER A 29 -0.29 6.61 2.74
CA SER A 29 0.64 6.49 3.87
C SER A 29 0.68 5.06 4.42
N LEU A 30 -0.43 4.32 4.39
CA LEU A 30 -0.48 2.92 4.81
C LEU A 30 0.25 1.99 3.84
N LYS A 31 0.13 2.22 2.52
CA LYS A 31 0.86 1.49 1.47
C LYS A 31 2.37 1.73 1.56
N PHE A 32 2.78 2.98 1.73
CA PHE A 32 4.19 3.32 1.93
C PHE A 32 4.73 2.81 3.27
N GLY A 33 3.93 2.87 4.33
CA GLY A 33 4.30 2.32 5.64
C GLY A 33 4.54 0.83 5.59
N LEU A 34 3.63 0.06 4.98
CA LEU A 34 3.77 -1.39 4.88
C LEU A 34 4.89 -1.81 3.93
N LEU A 35 5.12 -1.03 2.86
CA LEU A 35 6.28 -1.20 1.99
C LEU A 35 7.59 -0.95 2.75
N LEU A 36 7.67 0.13 3.53
CA LEU A 36 8.87 0.47 4.32
C LEU A 36 9.14 -0.57 5.40
N VAL A 37 8.08 -1.09 6.05
CA VAL A 37 8.18 -2.21 7.00
C VAL A 37 8.68 -3.47 6.31
N GLY A 38 8.10 -3.85 5.16
CA GLY A 38 8.56 -5.01 4.39
C GLY A 38 10.02 -4.91 3.95
N LEU A 39 10.45 -3.71 3.56
CA LEU A 39 11.84 -3.45 3.14
C LEU A 39 12.81 -3.50 4.32
N GLY A 40 12.46 -2.88 5.46
CA GLY A 40 13.27 -2.89 6.68
C GLY A 40 13.36 -4.27 7.31
N LEU A 41 12.22 -4.96 7.45
CA LEU A 41 12.16 -6.30 8.02
C LEU A 41 12.86 -7.32 7.12
N GLY A 42 12.69 -7.20 5.80
CA GLY A 42 13.38 -8.03 4.82
C GLY A 42 14.90 -7.88 4.87
N LEU A 43 15.40 -6.65 5.05
CA LEU A 43 16.85 -6.39 5.20
C LEU A 43 17.41 -6.98 6.50
N LEU A 44 16.68 -6.84 7.61
CA LEU A 44 17.10 -7.41 8.90
C LEU A 44 17.14 -8.94 8.86
N ILE A 45 16.11 -9.58 8.29
CA ILE A 45 16.06 -11.04 8.14
C ILE A 45 17.15 -11.53 7.20
N ALA A 46 17.39 -10.83 6.09
CA ALA A 46 18.46 -11.17 5.16
C ALA A 46 19.84 -11.11 5.83
N LEU A 47 20.11 -10.05 6.61
CA LEU A 47 21.37 -9.90 7.34
C LEU A 47 21.55 -11.01 8.37
N PHE A 48 20.50 -11.33 9.13
CA PHE A 48 20.52 -12.45 10.05
C PHE A 48 20.78 -13.78 9.33
N THR A 49 20.16 -13.99 8.17
CA THR A 49 20.30 -15.22 7.38
C THR A 49 21.73 -15.37 6.87
N VAL A 50 22.28 -14.35 6.20
CA VAL A 50 23.67 -14.36 5.69
C VAL A 50 24.67 -14.62 6.81
N ARG A 51 24.47 -14.00 7.98
CA ARG A 51 25.30 -14.24 9.17
C ARG A 51 25.14 -15.64 9.77
N ALA A 52 23.94 -16.20 9.72
CA ALA A 52 23.65 -17.54 10.26
C ALA A 52 24.16 -18.66 9.34
N THR A 53 24.11 -18.48 8.02
CA THR A 53 24.60 -19.47 7.05
C THR A 53 26.09 -19.35 6.76
N GLY A 54 26.76 -18.28 7.18
CA GLY A 54 28.20 -18.06 6.93
C GLY A 54 28.54 -17.99 5.44
N LEU A 55 27.59 -17.47 4.63
CA LEU A 55 27.76 -17.31 3.19
C LEU A 55 28.82 -16.26 2.90
N ASP A 56 29.67 -16.54 1.90
CA ASP A 56 30.67 -15.59 1.42
C ASP A 56 29.97 -14.35 0.82
N ASP A 57 30.65 -13.20 0.81
CA ASP A 57 30.04 -11.90 0.48
C ASP A 57 29.34 -11.90 -0.89
N GLU A 58 29.86 -12.68 -1.85
CA GLU A 58 29.27 -12.85 -3.19
C GLU A 58 27.90 -13.55 -3.18
N GLU A 59 27.75 -14.62 -2.40
CA GLU A 59 26.48 -15.36 -2.30
C GLU A 59 25.48 -14.63 -1.40
N GLY A 60 25.99 -13.88 -0.41
CA GLY A 60 25.19 -13.02 0.45
C GLY A 60 24.35 -12.02 -0.34
N VAL A 61 24.89 -11.43 -1.40
CA VAL A 61 24.17 -10.43 -2.24
C VAL A 61 22.89 -11.02 -2.84
N ALA A 62 22.93 -12.27 -3.32
CA ALA A 62 21.76 -12.93 -3.89
C ALA A 62 20.68 -13.17 -2.82
N VAL A 63 21.09 -13.52 -1.60
CA VAL A 63 20.18 -13.69 -0.46
C VAL A 63 19.54 -12.36 -0.06
N TYR A 64 20.32 -11.27 0.00
CA TYR A 64 19.79 -9.93 0.26
C TYR A 64 18.74 -9.54 -0.78
N PHE A 65 19.08 -9.67 -2.07
CA PHE A 65 18.16 -9.28 -3.14
C PHE A 65 16.89 -10.14 -3.16
N GLY A 66 17.02 -11.44 -2.91
CA GLY A 66 15.89 -12.37 -2.81
C GLY A 66 14.95 -12.01 -1.66
N PHE A 67 15.47 -11.85 -0.44
CA PHE A 67 14.66 -11.50 0.73
C PHE A 67 14.06 -10.09 0.63
N LEU A 68 14.80 -9.11 0.11
CA LEU A 68 14.28 -7.77 -0.15
C LEU A 68 13.13 -7.80 -1.16
N SER A 69 13.31 -8.49 -2.29
CA SER A 69 12.29 -8.55 -3.36
C SER A 69 11.03 -9.27 -2.87
N ILE A 70 11.19 -10.40 -2.18
CA ILE A 70 10.07 -11.17 -1.62
C ILE A 70 9.35 -10.37 -0.53
N CYS A 71 10.06 -9.82 0.46
CA CYS A 71 9.43 -9.08 1.56
C CYS A 71 8.83 -7.75 1.09
N GLY A 72 9.50 -7.05 0.17
CA GLY A 72 8.96 -5.84 -0.46
C GLY A 72 7.71 -6.13 -1.27
N GLY A 73 7.72 -7.19 -2.09
CA GLY A 73 6.57 -7.64 -2.87
C GLY A 73 5.40 -8.12 -2.01
N LEU A 74 5.67 -8.95 -0.99
CA LEU A 74 4.66 -9.39 -0.02
C LEU A 74 4.06 -8.22 0.74
N GLY A 75 4.87 -7.25 1.18
CA GLY A 75 4.37 -6.04 1.85
C GLY A 75 3.37 -5.25 1.00
N LEU A 76 3.61 -5.17 -0.31
CA LEU A 76 2.68 -4.55 -1.26
C LEU A 76 1.39 -5.35 -1.43
N ILE A 77 1.49 -6.67 -1.57
CA ILE A 77 0.32 -7.56 -1.69
C ILE A 77 -0.53 -7.51 -0.42
N LEU A 78 0.11 -7.58 0.75
CA LEU A 78 -0.56 -7.48 2.05
C LEU A 78 -1.29 -6.14 2.17
N SER A 79 -0.69 -5.05 1.68
CA SER A 79 -1.33 -3.74 1.69
C SER A 79 -2.60 -3.72 0.85
N TYR A 80 -2.60 -4.41 -0.29
CA TYR A 80 -3.78 -4.55 -1.15
C TYR A 80 -4.87 -5.41 -0.50
N VAL A 81 -4.50 -6.52 0.16
CA VAL A 81 -5.44 -7.39 0.86
C VAL A 81 -6.09 -6.70 2.06
N VAL A 82 -5.32 -5.94 2.84
CA VAL A 82 -5.84 -5.14 3.95
C VAL A 82 -6.81 -4.07 3.45
N GLU A 83 -6.46 -3.37 2.37
CA GLU A 83 -7.32 -2.38 1.71
C GLU A 83 -8.64 -3.02 1.23
N LYS A 84 -8.57 -4.20 0.59
CA LYS A 84 -9.74 -4.95 0.15
C LYS A 84 -10.63 -5.39 1.30
N ASN A 85 -10.06 -5.97 2.37
CA ASN A 85 -10.83 -6.41 3.54
C ASN A 85 -11.53 -5.25 4.25
N TRP A 86 -10.87 -4.09 4.35
CA TRP A 86 -11.46 -2.92 5.00
C TRP A 86 -12.63 -2.35 4.21
N LEU A 87 -12.54 -2.33 2.88
CA LEU A 87 -13.62 -1.92 1.98
C LEU A 87 -14.81 -2.88 2.04
N ASP A 88 -14.57 -4.18 2.06
CA ASP A 88 -15.62 -5.21 2.14
C ASP A 88 -16.41 -5.08 3.45
N LYS A 89 -15.70 -4.85 4.57
CA LYS A 89 -16.32 -4.67 5.89
C LYS A 89 -17.19 -3.42 6.01
N GLN A 90 -16.95 -2.38 5.20
CA GLN A 90 -17.83 -1.20 5.17
C GLN A 90 -19.09 -1.42 4.32
N LYS A 91 -19.03 -2.32 3.34
CA LYS A 91 -20.15 -2.63 2.45
C LYS A 91 -21.23 -3.44 3.17
N ASP A 92 -20.86 -4.23 4.17
CA ASP A 92 -21.77 -5.05 4.99
C ASP A 92 -22.51 -4.24 6.08
N LEU A 93 -22.14 -2.97 6.29
CA LEU A 93 -22.76 -2.08 7.28
C LEU A 93 -23.77 -1.07 6.70
N ASN A 94 -24.03 -1.09 5.38
CA ASN A 94 -25.09 -0.31 4.71
C ASN A 94 -26.07 -1.23 3.98
#